data_AF-A0A7S8D7F0-F1
#
_entry.id   AF-A0A7S8D7F0-F1
#
_cell.length_a   1.000
_cell.length_b   1.000
_cell.length_c   1.000
_cell.angle_alpha   90.00
_cell.angle_beta   90.00
_cell.angle_gamma   90.00
#
_symmetry.space_group_name_H-M   'P 1'
#
loop_
_entity.id
_entity.type
_entity.pdbx_description
1 polymer ?
#
loop_
_entity_poly.entity_id
_entity_poly.type
_entity_poly.pdbx_seq_one_letter_code
_entity_poly.pdbx_strand_id
1 'polypeptide(L)'
;MAELPPCFVSEVTEPVRVISTGPIRPKDESCASEVHQFSTLDEIKSHFSRSHSYPWHFVSICQQNSWEPLQITKSMFSFLIETFNLSSTVWNISSCFYGKDDDVESTFCIPFTVSQNGPVTELSYTIRYPEFKVAQGAWVIRQTGVYQKFNTKSCENVIILFNPAPSCALHQKAEIVLSKGPQDIHRDFFWIHKQLFNTYFSAWRLYNVHLEKILLPIASNAVSSFVEELSETEFHHLPRLAYLESRLVQIPFLLVASMDVLAGLSSLCQEFLCSTDDHLQETARAAMVQFNQQKSYCEVYSRGAQCLQLQSQKITQLLANTLNFREQSLAKAQNTTMLRLNKSAVFITTLTLLYLPPSFVATFFGMNFFDLDESADRIVATPMIWIYVLCSAVLTLGTFVFYHILLDRTVFGQFAAKAFTFKTFVKSKTKKTLCDTGFEAV
;
A
#
# COMPACT_ATOMS: atom_id res chain seq x y z
N MET A 1 19.07 19.93 9.09
CA MET A 1 19.04 18.54 9.58
C MET A 1 18.04 18.51 10.70
N ALA A 2 16.94 17.79 10.57
CA ALA A 2 16.01 17.60 11.69
C ALA A 2 16.76 16.83 12.80
N GLU A 3 16.60 17.26 14.05
CA GLU A 3 17.13 16.53 15.20
C GLU A 3 16.48 15.14 15.24
N LEU A 4 17.29 14.09 15.45
CA LEU A 4 16.77 12.74 15.61
C LEU A 4 15.86 12.69 16.85
N PRO A 5 14.67 12.07 16.76
CA PRO A 5 13.74 12.01 17.87
C PRO A 5 14.37 11.33 19.09
N PRO A 6 14.05 11.78 20.31
CA PRO A 6 14.66 11.25 21.52
C PRO A 6 14.29 9.77 21.72
N CYS A 7 15.30 8.92 21.96
CA CYS A 7 15.10 7.50 22.29
C CYS A 7 14.92 7.26 23.80
N PHE A 8 15.22 8.27 24.62
CA PHE A 8 15.25 8.19 26.08
C PHE A 8 14.44 9.34 26.67
N VAL A 9 13.73 9.06 27.76
CA VAL A 9 13.00 10.08 28.52
C VAL A 9 13.91 10.90 29.41
N SER A 10 13.49 12.12 29.74
CA SER A 10 14.14 12.96 30.75
C SER A 10 13.82 12.50 32.17
N GLU A 11 12.59 12.03 32.39
CA GLU A 11 12.09 11.52 33.67
C GLU A 11 11.37 10.19 33.45
N VAL A 12 11.62 9.23 34.34
CA VAL A 12 11.08 7.87 34.25
C VAL A 12 9.73 7.82 34.97
N THR A 13 8.66 7.49 34.25
CA THR A 13 7.33 7.27 34.86
C THR A 13 7.05 5.80 35.09
N GLU A 14 7.59 4.92 34.24
CA GLU A 14 7.51 3.47 34.37
C GLU A 14 8.88 2.93 34.79
N PRO A 15 9.03 2.32 35.97
CA PRO A 15 10.34 1.96 36.49
C PRO A 15 11.01 0.87 35.67
N VAL A 16 12.33 0.99 35.52
CA VAL A 16 13.17 -0.07 34.98
C VAL A 16 13.15 -1.23 35.96
N ARG A 17 12.77 -2.42 35.49
CA ARG A 17 12.72 -3.62 36.32
C ARG A 17 14.00 -4.43 36.16
N VAL A 18 14.61 -4.80 37.27
CA VAL A 18 15.79 -5.65 37.29
C VAL A 18 15.51 -6.84 38.20
N ILE A 19 15.67 -8.04 37.65
CA ILE A 19 15.59 -9.29 38.39
C ILE A 19 17.02 -9.84 38.47
N SER A 20 17.56 -9.90 39.67
CA SER A 20 18.89 -10.46 39.92
C SER A 20 18.74 -11.79 40.66
N THR A 21 19.40 -12.82 40.15
CA THR A 21 19.31 -14.18 40.71
C THR A 21 20.71 -14.68 41.05
N GLY A 22 20.85 -15.25 42.25
CA GLY A 22 22.09 -15.84 42.76
C GLY A 22 22.07 -17.35 42.84
N PRO A 23 23.25 -17.99 43.01
CA PRO A 23 23.31 -19.42 43.32
C PRO A 23 22.57 -19.73 44.64
N ILE A 24 21.97 -20.93 44.72
CA ILE A 24 21.26 -21.38 45.94
C ILE A 24 22.23 -21.36 47.12
N ARG A 25 21.93 -20.57 48.15
CA ARG A 25 22.68 -20.61 49.40
C ARG A 25 22.22 -21.84 50.20
N PRO A 26 23.11 -22.70 50.71
CA PRO A 26 22.75 -23.96 51.36
C PRO A 26 21.96 -23.83 52.68
N LYS A 27 21.62 -22.61 53.11
CA LYS A 27 20.84 -22.33 54.32
C LYS A 27 19.48 -21.68 54.07
N ASP A 28 19.20 -21.25 52.84
CA ASP A 28 17.92 -20.64 52.46
C ASP A 28 17.16 -21.61 51.54
N GLU A 29 16.04 -22.17 52.00
CA GLU A 29 15.15 -23.01 51.18
C GLU A 29 14.47 -22.21 50.04
N SER A 30 14.55 -20.88 50.08
CA SER A 30 14.07 -20.00 49.01
C SER A 30 15.21 -19.45 48.18
N CYS A 31 15.09 -19.57 46.86
CA CYS A 31 15.96 -18.85 45.95
C CYS A 31 15.94 -17.33 46.24
N ALA A 32 17.13 -16.72 46.32
CA ALA A 32 17.30 -15.27 46.34
C ALA A 32 17.13 -14.69 44.92
N SER A 33 15.90 -14.72 44.41
CA SER A 33 15.51 -13.89 43.27
C SER A 33 15.09 -12.53 43.81
N GLU A 34 15.89 -11.51 43.54
CA GLU A 34 15.60 -10.14 43.95
C GLU A 34 15.02 -9.36 42.78
N VAL A 35 13.77 -8.93 42.94
CA VAL A 35 13.08 -8.07 41.97
C VAL A 35 13.16 -6.63 42.45
N HIS A 36 13.84 -5.79 41.69
CA HIS A 36 14.00 -4.37 41.97
C HIS A 36 13.37 -3.52 40.87
N GLN A 37 12.86 -2.36 41.28
CA GLN A 37 12.27 -1.36 40.40
C GLN A 37 13.02 -0.05 40.60
N PHE A 38 13.44 0.57 39.51
CA PHE A 38 14.26 1.77 39.55
C PHE A 38 13.65 2.88 38.72
N SER A 39 13.47 4.04 39.35
CA SER A 39 12.99 5.26 38.70
C SER A 39 14.11 6.31 38.58
N THR A 40 15.17 6.20 39.39
CA THR A 40 16.27 7.18 39.39
C THR A 40 17.65 6.55 39.22
N LEU A 41 18.61 7.35 38.76
CA LEU A 41 20.00 6.92 38.60
C LEU A 41 20.65 6.53 39.94
N ASP A 42 20.34 7.27 41.00
CA ASP A 42 20.92 7.05 42.31
C ASP A 42 20.46 5.72 42.93
N GLU A 43 19.20 5.34 42.71
CA GLU A 43 18.68 4.02 43.10
C GLU A 43 19.46 2.90 42.41
N ILE A 44 19.60 2.95 41.07
CA ILE A 44 20.35 1.96 40.29
C ILE A 44 21.80 1.88 40.79
N LYS A 45 22.48 3.02 40.93
CA LYS A 45 23.87 3.08 41.41
C LYS A 45 24.00 2.48 42.81
N SER A 46 23.10 2.82 43.72
CA SER A 46 23.13 2.33 45.09
C SER A 46 22.94 0.81 45.15
N HIS A 47 22.08 0.25 44.31
CA HIS A 47 21.83 -1.17 44.22
C HIS A 47 23.07 -1.92 43.73
N PHE A 48 23.63 -1.54 42.57
CA PHE A 48 24.79 -2.24 42.01
C PHE A 48 26.09 -2.00 42.78
N SER A 49 26.17 -0.92 43.58
CA SER A 49 27.30 -0.70 44.50
C SER A 49 27.22 -1.54 45.79
N ARG A 50 26.01 -1.97 46.19
CA ARG A 50 25.77 -2.74 47.42
C ARG A 50 25.57 -4.23 47.16
N SER A 51 25.13 -4.59 45.96
CA SER A 51 24.82 -5.97 45.61
C SER A 51 26.08 -6.83 45.60
N HIS A 52 25.99 -8.00 46.23
CA HIS A 52 26.95 -9.08 45.99
C HIS A 52 26.83 -9.52 44.52
N SER A 53 27.92 -10.02 43.94
CA SER A 53 27.99 -10.42 42.52
C SER A 53 26.94 -11.50 42.21
N TYR A 54 25.78 -11.08 41.68
CA TYR A 54 24.79 -11.99 41.13
C TYR A 54 25.24 -12.36 39.71
N PRO A 55 25.37 -13.64 39.37
CA PRO A 55 25.82 -14.04 38.04
C PRO A 55 24.75 -13.83 36.96
N TRP A 56 23.49 -13.68 37.35
CA TRP A 56 22.35 -13.62 36.43
C TRP A 56 21.53 -12.35 36.64
N HIS A 57 21.39 -11.57 35.58
CA HIS A 57 20.63 -10.34 35.57
C HIS A 57 19.66 -10.29 34.39
N PHE A 58 18.39 -10.04 34.68
CA PHE A 58 17.37 -9.76 33.69
C PHE A 58 16.89 -8.31 33.87
N VAL A 59 17.14 -7.47 32.88
CA VAL A 59 16.74 -6.07 32.85
C VAL A 59 15.60 -5.91 31.86
N SER A 60 14.50 -5.32 32.28
CA SER A 60 13.32 -5.06 31.47
C SER A 60 13.08 -3.55 31.42
N ILE A 61 13.17 -3.00 30.21
CA ILE A 61 12.95 -1.59 29.91
C ILE A 61 11.74 -1.52 28.98
N CYS A 62 10.70 -0.77 29.33
CA CYS A 62 9.51 -0.64 28.49
C CYS A 62 9.41 0.76 27.86
N GLN A 63 8.63 0.88 26.79
CA GLN A 63 8.01 2.13 26.39
C GLN A 63 6.65 2.25 27.12
N GLN A 64 6.11 3.47 27.29
CA GLN A 64 4.73 3.65 27.77
C GLN A 64 3.72 3.10 26.76
N ASN A 65 3.96 3.38 25.48
CA ASN A 65 3.28 2.78 24.34
C ASN A 65 4.28 2.64 23.19
N SER A 66 3.93 1.93 22.12
CA SER A 66 4.90 1.56 21.07
C SER A 66 5.47 2.72 20.26
N TRP A 67 4.94 3.94 20.44
CA TRP A 67 5.36 5.15 19.75
C TRP A 67 6.10 6.12 20.68
N GLU A 68 6.28 5.78 21.96
CA GLU A 68 6.99 6.62 22.93
C GLU A 68 8.46 6.21 23.08
N PRO A 69 9.34 7.09 23.55
CA PRO A 69 10.70 6.73 23.93
C PRO A 69 10.75 5.66 25.05
N LEU A 70 11.91 5.01 25.21
CA LEU A 70 12.13 4.07 26.31
C LEU A 70 12.05 4.78 27.66
N GLN A 71 11.41 4.13 28.62
CA GLN A 71 11.25 4.58 30.01
C GLN A 71 12.54 4.34 30.81
N ILE A 72 13.62 4.95 30.35
CA ILE A 72 14.92 5.01 30.99
C ILE A 72 15.62 6.29 30.53
N THR A 73 16.33 6.95 31.44
CA THR A 73 17.17 8.11 31.07
C THR A 73 18.45 7.64 30.40
N LYS A 74 19.05 8.49 29.56
CA LYS A 74 20.33 8.18 28.90
C LYS A 74 21.44 7.86 29.92
N SER A 75 21.47 8.56 31.05
CA SER A 75 22.47 8.34 32.12
C SER A 75 22.28 7.01 32.84
N MET A 76 21.03 6.60 33.11
CA MET A 76 20.71 5.26 33.65
C MET A 76 21.15 4.17 32.68
N PHE A 77 20.84 4.34 31.38
CA PHE A 77 21.20 3.35 30.38
C PHE A 77 22.72 3.24 30.19
N SER A 78 23.44 4.37 30.10
CA SER A 78 24.91 4.39 30.07
C SER A 78 25.51 3.69 31.29
N PHE A 79 24.97 3.92 32.48
CA PHE A 79 25.44 3.26 33.70
C PHE A 79 25.27 1.73 33.64
N LEU A 80 24.15 1.23 33.13
CA LEU A 80 23.93 -0.22 32.96
C LEU A 80 24.93 -0.84 31.97
N ILE A 81 25.20 -0.14 30.87
CA ILE A 81 26.17 -0.57 29.84
C ILE A 81 27.58 -0.68 30.43
N GLU A 82 27.99 0.33 31.20
CA GLU A 82 29.29 0.34 31.89
C GLU A 82 29.36 -0.76 32.96
N THR A 83 28.29 -0.92 33.75
CA THR A 83 28.22 -1.91 34.84
C THR A 83 28.37 -3.35 34.34
N PHE A 84 27.70 -3.68 33.22
CA PHE A 84 27.76 -5.03 32.64
C PHE A 84 28.81 -5.19 31.53
N ASN A 85 29.57 -4.12 31.25
CA ASN A 85 30.56 -4.05 30.17
C ASN A 85 29.99 -4.49 28.80
N LEU A 86 28.85 -3.93 28.41
CA LEU A 86 28.12 -4.33 27.20
C LEU A 86 28.72 -3.69 25.94
N SER A 87 28.65 -4.40 24.80
CA SER A 87 29.04 -3.86 23.50
C SER A 87 28.16 -2.68 23.06
N SER A 88 28.72 -1.84 22.17
CA SER A 88 28.03 -0.71 21.57
C SER A 88 26.80 -1.10 20.73
N THR A 89 26.65 -2.37 20.34
CA THR A 89 25.47 -2.86 19.59
C THR A 89 24.16 -2.67 20.34
N VAL A 90 24.20 -2.57 21.67
CA VAL A 90 23.03 -2.27 22.50
C VAL A 90 22.41 -0.89 22.17
N TRP A 91 23.23 0.08 21.76
CA TRP A 91 22.76 1.40 21.34
C TRP A 91 21.95 1.33 20.05
N ASN A 92 22.34 0.44 19.13
CA ASN A 92 21.57 0.21 17.91
C ASN A 92 20.16 -0.28 18.28
N ILE A 93 20.03 -1.24 19.21
CA ILE A 93 18.70 -1.70 19.65
C ILE A 93 17.88 -0.53 20.21
N SER A 94 18.47 0.24 21.12
CA SER A 94 17.76 1.38 21.73
C SER A 94 17.33 2.43 20.71
N SER A 95 18.06 2.60 19.60
CA SER A 95 17.75 3.59 18.57
C SER A 95 16.49 3.27 17.77
N CYS A 96 15.93 2.06 17.88
CA CYS A 96 14.64 1.74 17.27
C CYS A 96 13.43 2.19 18.10
N PHE A 97 13.64 2.60 19.34
CA PHE A 97 12.59 2.94 20.30
C PHE A 97 12.64 4.43 20.59
N TYR A 98 11.97 5.21 19.73
CA TYR A 98 11.93 6.66 19.77
C TYR A 98 10.49 7.17 19.62
N GLY A 99 10.29 8.45 19.92
CA GLY A 99 9.03 9.16 19.71
C GLY A 99 8.61 9.17 18.24
N LYS A 100 7.45 8.58 17.91
CA LYS A 100 6.93 8.45 16.55
C LYS A 100 5.57 9.13 16.40
N ASP A 101 5.45 9.98 15.39
CA ASP A 101 4.17 10.55 14.97
C ASP A 101 3.46 9.65 13.92
N ASP A 102 4.25 8.89 13.15
CA ASP A 102 3.80 8.02 12.07
C ASP A 102 4.41 6.61 12.19
N ASP A 103 3.84 5.63 11.47
CA ASP A 103 4.35 4.25 11.34
C ASP A 103 5.60 4.19 10.44
N VAL A 104 6.63 4.95 10.83
CA VAL A 104 7.94 5.00 10.17
C VAL A 104 8.72 3.74 10.53
N GLU A 105 9.55 3.31 9.57
CA GLU A 105 10.34 2.10 9.68
C GLU A 105 9.47 0.84 9.85
N SER A 106 8.21 0.81 9.39
CA SER A 106 7.19 -0.23 9.66
C SER A 106 7.60 -1.69 9.36
N THR A 107 8.61 -1.93 8.53
CA THR A 107 9.20 -3.26 8.27
C THR A 107 10.62 -3.47 8.80
N PHE A 108 11.29 -2.40 9.25
CA PHE A 108 12.67 -2.46 9.74
C PHE A 108 12.79 -3.23 11.06
N CYS A 109 13.73 -4.16 11.09
CA CYS A 109 14.17 -4.86 12.30
C CYS A 109 15.70 -4.86 12.27
N ILE A 110 16.34 -4.60 13.41
CA ILE A 110 17.76 -4.86 13.58
C ILE A 110 18.01 -6.36 13.41
N PRO A 111 18.91 -6.73 12.48
CA PRO A 111 19.20 -8.12 12.19
C PRO A 111 19.85 -8.79 13.39
N PHE A 112 19.86 -10.13 13.36
CA PHE A 112 20.64 -10.89 14.33
C PHE A 112 22.13 -10.58 14.19
N THR A 113 22.70 -10.06 15.26
CA THR A 113 24.14 -9.83 15.38
C THR A 113 24.66 -10.68 16.53
N VAL A 114 25.75 -11.40 16.30
CA VAL A 114 26.46 -12.16 17.33
C VAL A 114 27.93 -11.78 17.31
N SER A 115 28.52 -11.63 18.49
CA SER A 115 29.94 -11.45 18.71
C SER A 115 30.41 -12.47 19.73
N GLN A 116 31.50 -13.16 19.42
CA GLN A 116 32.10 -14.16 20.29
C GLN A 116 33.53 -13.75 20.59
N ASN A 117 33.85 -13.67 21.89
CA ASN A 117 35.20 -13.43 22.36
C ASN A 117 35.56 -14.48 23.42
N GLY A 118 36.13 -15.60 22.95
CA GLY A 118 36.42 -16.75 23.79
C GLY A 118 35.15 -17.35 24.39
N PRO A 119 35.01 -17.42 25.74
CA PRO A 119 33.84 -18.01 26.39
C PRO A 119 32.63 -17.07 26.45
N VAL A 120 32.80 -15.79 26.10
CA VAL A 120 31.76 -14.77 26.15
C VAL A 120 31.09 -14.65 24.78
N THR A 121 29.78 -14.78 24.77
CA THR A 121 28.92 -14.55 23.61
C THR A 121 27.99 -13.39 23.89
N GLU A 122 27.98 -12.42 22.98
CA GLU A 122 27.04 -11.31 22.96
C GLU A 122 26.18 -11.40 21.70
N LEU A 123 24.88 -11.25 21.85
CA LEU A 123 23.96 -11.24 20.73
C LEU A 123 22.88 -10.16 20.91
N SER A 124 22.40 -9.67 19.78
CA SER A 124 21.35 -8.66 19.73
C SER A 124 20.48 -8.80 18.50
N TYR A 125 19.19 -8.50 18.65
CA TYR A 125 18.25 -8.40 17.54
C TYR A 125 16.97 -7.66 17.98
N THR A 126 16.17 -7.24 17.00
CA THR A 126 14.78 -6.85 17.25
C THR A 126 13.85 -7.69 16.40
N ILE A 127 12.64 -7.92 16.89
CA ILE A 127 11.57 -8.57 16.14
C ILE A 127 10.30 -7.74 16.20
N ARG A 128 9.43 -7.96 15.22
CA ARG A 128 8.07 -7.43 15.22
C ARG A 128 7.03 -8.51 15.08
N TYR A 129 5.90 -8.30 15.72
CA TYR A 129 4.82 -9.27 15.81
C TYR A 129 3.46 -8.58 15.96
N PRO A 130 2.38 -9.20 15.49
CA PRO A 130 1.04 -8.72 15.72
C PRO A 130 0.59 -9.02 17.15
N GLU A 131 -0.09 -8.06 17.76
CA GLU A 131 -0.73 -8.19 19.07
C GLU A 131 -2.15 -7.66 18.99
N PHE A 132 -3.10 -8.40 19.56
CA PHE A 132 -4.49 -7.98 19.62
C PHE A 132 -4.74 -7.15 20.88
N LYS A 133 -5.07 -5.87 20.69
CA LYS A 133 -5.48 -4.98 21.78
C LYS A 133 -6.96 -5.16 22.06
N VAL A 134 -7.27 -5.98 23.07
CA VAL A 134 -8.66 -6.25 23.49
C VAL A 134 -9.44 -4.96 23.77
N ALA A 135 -8.83 -4.00 24.46
CA ALA A 135 -9.47 -2.72 24.81
C ALA A 135 -9.88 -1.87 23.59
N GLN A 136 -9.16 -1.99 22.47
CA GLN A 136 -9.41 -1.23 21.25
C GLN A 136 -10.10 -2.08 20.16
N GLY A 137 -10.26 -3.38 20.38
CA GLY A 137 -10.76 -4.32 19.38
C GLY A 137 -9.92 -4.38 18.11
N ALA A 138 -8.62 -4.02 18.18
CA ALA A 138 -7.78 -3.80 17.02
C ALA A 138 -6.45 -4.57 17.10
N TRP A 139 -5.94 -4.97 15.94
CA TRP A 139 -4.61 -5.54 15.80
C TRP A 139 -3.58 -4.43 15.62
N VAL A 140 -2.45 -4.55 16.29
CA VAL A 140 -1.30 -3.66 16.14
C VAL A 140 -0.03 -4.48 15.91
N ILE A 141 0.93 -3.92 15.19
CA ILE A 141 2.28 -4.48 15.11
C ILE A 141 3.10 -3.86 16.25
N ARG A 142 3.71 -4.71 17.08
CA ARG A 142 4.58 -4.33 18.18
C ARG A 142 6.03 -4.68 17.83
N GLN A 143 6.97 -4.02 18.51
CA GLN A 143 8.40 -4.30 18.39
C GLN A 143 8.99 -4.64 19.74
N THR A 144 9.85 -5.65 19.79
CA THR A 144 10.63 -6.01 20.98
C THR A 144 12.08 -6.20 20.59
N GLY A 145 12.98 -5.71 21.44
CA GLY A 145 14.42 -5.88 21.29
C GLY A 145 14.95 -6.82 22.36
N VAL A 146 15.90 -7.67 22.00
CA VAL A 146 16.63 -8.51 22.96
C VAL A 146 18.11 -8.26 22.76
N TYR A 147 18.78 -7.94 23.84
CA TYR A 147 20.22 -7.99 23.95
C TYR A 147 20.57 -9.03 25.01
N GLN A 148 21.52 -9.92 24.73
CA GLN A 148 21.99 -10.90 25.69
C GLN A 148 23.50 -11.01 25.64
N LYS A 149 24.11 -11.05 26.82
CA LYS A 149 25.53 -11.36 27.02
C LYS A 149 25.63 -12.51 28.01
N PHE A 150 26.27 -13.59 27.61
CA PHE A 150 26.49 -14.71 28.51
C PHE A 150 27.91 -15.26 28.39
N ASN A 151 28.37 -15.88 29.47
CA ASN A 151 29.68 -16.52 29.55
C ASN A 151 29.50 -18.00 29.87
N THR A 152 29.93 -18.84 28.94
CA THR A 152 29.80 -20.30 29.03
C THR A 152 30.65 -20.91 30.15
N LYS A 153 31.73 -20.24 30.59
CA LYS A 153 32.62 -20.73 31.67
C LYS A 153 32.18 -20.26 33.05
N SER A 154 31.88 -18.97 33.21
CA SER A 154 31.42 -18.42 34.51
C SER A 154 29.94 -18.65 34.75
N CYS A 155 29.20 -19.11 33.73
CA CYS A 155 27.73 -19.19 33.72
C CYS A 155 27.03 -17.85 33.96
N GLU A 156 27.73 -16.72 33.83
CA GLU A 156 27.11 -15.40 33.96
C GLU A 156 26.20 -15.13 32.75
N ASN A 157 25.05 -14.51 32.99
CA ASN A 157 24.09 -14.18 31.93
C ASN A 157 23.38 -12.86 32.24
N VAL A 158 23.51 -11.91 31.31
CA VAL A 158 22.83 -10.62 31.36
C VAL A 158 21.90 -10.52 30.16
N ILE A 159 20.61 -10.33 30.40
CA ILE A 159 19.59 -10.16 29.38
C ILE A 159 18.99 -8.77 29.55
N ILE A 160 18.94 -7.98 28.48
CA ILE A 160 18.18 -6.73 28.41
C ILE A 160 17.05 -6.91 27.42
N LEU A 161 15.81 -6.78 27.92
CA LEU A 161 14.58 -6.85 27.15
C LEU A 161 14.00 -5.45 26.97
N PHE A 162 13.78 -5.06 25.71
CA PHE A 162 13.14 -3.80 25.34
C PHE A 162 11.68 -4.07 24.96
N ASN A 163 10.75 -3.65 25.81
CA ASN A 163 9.32 -3.95 25.68
C ASN A 163 8.53 -2.80 25.05
N PRO A 164 7.53 -3.11 24.20
CA PRO A 164 6.71 -2.12 23.49
C PRO A 164 5.65 -1.42 24.36
N ALA A 165 5.41 -1.93 25.56
CA ALA A 165 4.46 -1.42 26.54
C ALA A 165 4.83 -1.95 27.95
N PRO A 166 4.28 -1.37 29.03
CA PRO A 166 4.38 -1.97 30.35
C PRO A 166 3.64 -3.31 30.40
N SER A 167 4.08 -4.20 31.29
CA SER A 167 3.40 -5.46 31.58
C SER A 167 3.16 -6.38 30.37
N CYS A 168 4.04 -6.36 29.37
CA CYS A 168 3.98 -7.28 28.24
C CYS A 168 4.02 -8.75 28.66
N ALA A 169 3.38 -9.62 27.86
CA ALA A 169 3.25 -11.04 28.17
C ALA A 169 4.60 -11.74 28.37
N LEU A 170 5.62 -11.40 27.56
CA LEU A 170 6.95 -11.96 27.72
C LEU A 170 7.61 -11.55 29.03
N HIS A 171 7.50 -10.28 29.43
CA HIS A 171 8.00 -9.78 30.71
C HIS A 171 7.37 -10.54 31.88
N GLN A 172 6.03 -10.66 31.90
CA GLN A 172 5.32 -11.39 32.97
C GLN A 172 5.73 -12.86 33.04
N LYS A 173 5.87 -13.52 31.89
CA LYS A 173 6.32 -14.91 31.85
C LYS A 173 7.78 -15.07 32.29
N ALA A 174 8.65 -14.13 31.93
CA ALA A 174 10.04 -14.11 32.39
C ALA A 174 10.11 -13.95 33.91
N GLU A 175 9.32 -13.05 34.49
CA GLU A 175 9.22 -12.84 35.94
C GLU A 175 8.78 -14.12 36.66
N ILE A 176 7.74 -14.81 36.17
CA ILE A 176 7.28 -16.10 36.73
C ILE A 176 8.33 -17.20 36.61
N VAL A 177 9.09 -17.22 35.52
CA VAL A 177 10.14 -18.22 35.29
C VAL A 177 11.32 -17.98 36.24
N LEU A 178 11.76 -16.74 36.37
CA LEU A 178 12.87 -16.34 37.23
C LEU A 178 12.52 -16.37 38.72
N SER A 179 11.23 -16.25 39.08
CA SER A 179 10.76 -16.35 40.47
C SER A 179 10.75 -17.79 41.00
N LYS A 180 10.77 -18.80 40.13
CA LYS A 180 10.84 -20.23 40.53
C LYS A 180 12.23 -20.67 40.99
N GLY A 181 13.20 -19.75 40.95
CA GLY A 181 14.59 -19.94 41.38
C GLY A 181 15.46 -20.72 40.40
N PRO A 182 16.73 -21.00 40.76
CA PRO A 182 17.66 -21.64 39.86
C PRO A 182 17.39 -23.13 39.72
N GLN A 183 16.41 -23.42 38.88
CA GLN A 183 16.36 -24.68 38.14
C GLN A 183 17.17 -24.53 36.85
N ASP A 184 17.16 -25.56 35.99
CA ASP A 184 17.89 -25.66 34.71
C ASP A 184 17.84 -24.40 33.82
N ILE A 185 16.90 -23.48 34.04
CA ILE A 185 16.73 -22.23 33.31
C ILE A 185 17.99 -21.35 33.24
N HIS A 186 18.81 -21.27 34.30
CA HIS A 186 20.01 -20.42 34.25
C HIS A 186 21.15 -21.04 33.43
N ARG A 187 21.08 -22.34 33.19
CA ARG A 187 22.03 -23.06 32.33
C ARG A 187 21.54 -23.15 30.88
N ASP A 188 20.25 -22.89 30.64
CA ASP A 188 19.66 -22.78 29.32
C ASP A 188 19.81 -21.36 28.76
N PHE A 189 20.96 -21.02 28.16
CA PHE A 189 21.19 -19.67 27.61
C PHE A 189 20.18 -19.23 26.53
N PHE A 190 19.38 -20.16 25.98
CA PHE A 190 18.41 -19.90 24.93
C PHE A 190 16.97 -19.73 25.43
N TRP A 191 16.73 -19.82 26.75
CA TRP A 191 15.38 -19.84 27.33
C TRP A 191 14.53 -18.63 26.92
N ILE A 192 15.09 -17.42 26.95
CA ILE A 192 14.35 -16.19 26.66
C ILE A 192 13.94 -16.10 25.20
N HIS A 193 14.82 -16.57 24.29
CA HIS A 193 14.55 -16.60 22.86
C HIS A 193 13.41 -17.56 22.55
N LYS A 194 13.48 -18.79 23.09
CA LYS A 194 12.40 -19.78 22.98
C LYS A 194 11.08 -19.21 23.48
N GLN A 195 11.11 -18.57 24.65
CA GLN A 195 9.92 -17.99 25.27
C GLN A 195 9.32 -16.84 24.48
N LEU A 196 10.15 -16.00 23.87
CA LEU A 196 9.75 -14.89 23.02
C LEU A 196 8.98 -15.39 21.78
N PHE A 197 9.53 -16.37 21.06
CA PHE A 197 8.86 -16.92 19.88
C PHE A 197 7.57 -17.66 20.25
N ASN A 198 7.60 -18.49 21.30
CA ASN A 198 6.42 -19.20 21.80
C ASN A 198 5.29 -18.26 22.26
N THR A 199 5.64 -17.06 22.75
CA THR A 199 4.64 -16.12 23.26
C THR A 199 3.95 -15.34 22.14
N TYR A 200 4.69 -14.87 21.14
CA TYR A 200 4.15 -13.90 20.20
C TYR A 200 3.83 -14.47 18.81
N PHE A 201 4.50 -15.53 18.36
CA PHE A 201 4.43 -15.87 16.93
C PHE A 201 3.17 -16.61 16.51
N SER A 202 2.48 -17.28 17.43
CA SER A 202 1.17 -17.89 17.14
C SER A 202 0.12 -16.87 16.73
N ALA A 203 0.30 -15.58 17.10
CA ALA A 203 -0.59 -14.49 16.77
C ALA A 203 -0.64 -14.18 15.26
N TRP A 204 0.43 -14.46 14.51
CA TRP A 204 0.47 -14.28 13.05
C TRP A 204 -0.65 -15.03 12.32
N ARG A 205 -0.99 -16.23 12.79
CA ARG A 205 -2.11 -17.01 12.23
C ARG A 205 -3.43 -16.26 12.39
N LEU A 206 -3.71 -15.75 13.58
CA LEU A 206 -4.95 -15.03 13.88
C LEU A 206 -5.00 -13.67 13.16
N TYR A 207 -3.86 -13.02 13.00
CA TYR A 207 -3.74 -11.79 12.23
C TYR A 207 -4.06 -12.01 10.74
N ASN A 208 -3.52 -13.08 10.12
CA ASN A 208 -3.89 -13.46 8.76
C ASN A 208 -5.39 -13.75 8.61
N VAL A 209 -5.99 -14.48 9.55
CA VAL A 209 -7.44 -14.75 9.58
C VAL A 209 -8.24 -13.44 9.69
N HIS A 210 -7.77 -12.47 10.46
CA HIS A 210 -8.42 -11.17 10.56
C HIS A 210 -8.41 -10.43 9.22
N LEU A 211 -7.27 -10.38 8.53
CA LEU A 211 -7.16 -9.74 7.20
C LEU A 211 -8.03 -10.47 6.16
N GLU A 212 -8.04 -11.80 6.19
CA GLU A 212 -8.88 -12.63 5.32
C GLU A 212 -10.38 -12.34 5.53
N LYS A 213 -10.84 -12.20 6.78
CA LYS A 213 -12.23 -11.84 7.09
C LYS A 213 -12.65 -10.48 6.53
N ILE A 214 -11.72 -9.56 6.36
CA ILE A 214 -11.99 -8.26 5.72
C ILE A 214 -12.01 -8.42 4.19
N LEU A 215 -11.12 -9.26 3.64
CA LEU A 215 -11.01 -9.47 2.20
C LEU A 215 -12.19 -10.25 1.60
N LEU A 216 -12.68 -11.29 2.27
CA LEU A 216 -13.70 -12.20 1.72
C LEU A 216 -15.01 -11.50 1.28
N PRO A 217 -15.63 -10.61 2.09
CA PRO A 217 -16.82 -9.89 1.66
C PRO A 217 -16.56 -8.99 0.45
N ILE A 218 -15.39 -8.33 0.39
CA ILE A 218 -15.00 -7.47 -0.72
C ILE A 218 -14.85 -8.31 -2.00
N ALA A 219 -14.23 -9.49 -1.89
CA ALA A 219 -14.08 -10.42 -3.01
C ALA A 219 -15.43 -10.87 -3.56
N SER A 220 -16.36 -11.26 -2.68
CA SER A 220 -17.72 -11.67 -3.07
C SER A 220 -18.46 -10.55 -3.79
N ASN A 221 -18.40 -9.34 -3.24
CA ASN A 221 -19.05 -8.16 -3.83
C ASN A 221 -18.45 -7.78 -5.19
N ALA A 222 -17.12 -7.84 -5.34
CA ALA A 222 -16.46 -7.50 -6.61
C ALA A 222 -16.84 -8.46 -7.74
N VAL A 223 -17.10 -9.73 -7.43
CA VAL A 223 -17.57 -10.71 -8.42
C VAL A 223 -19.04 -10.47 -8.76
N SER A 224 -19.90 -10.19 -7.78
CA SER A 224 -21.30 -9.88 -8.05
C SER A 224 -21.46 -8.58 -8.83
N SER A 225 -20.67 -7.55 -8.53
CA SER A 225 -20.72 -6.26 -9.20
C SER A 225 -20.16 -6.27 -10.63
N PHE A 226 -19.40 -7.30 -11.02
CA PHE A 226 -19.07 -7.53 -12.42
C PHE A 226 -20.29 -8.07 -13.19
N VAL A 227 -21.17 -8.80 -12.52
CA VAL A 227 -22.36 -9.44 -13.10
C VAL A 227 -23.58 -8.51 -13.06
N GLU A 228 -23.73 -7.72 -11.99
CA GLU A 228 -24.82 -6.76 -11.76
C GLU A 228 -24.34 -5.31 -11.89
N GLU A 229 -25.27 -4.36 -11.93
CA GLU A 229 -24.97 -2.94 -12.10
C GLU A 229 -24.17 -2.40 -10.89
N LEU A 230 -22.90 -2.03 -11.12
CA LEU A 230 -21.99 -1.41 -10.14
C LEU A 230 -22.71 -0.28 -9.35
N SER A 231 -22.78 -0.39 -8.02
CA SER A 231 -23.45 0.61 -7.16
C SER A 231 -22.45 1.57 -6.49
N GLU A 232 -22.91 2.72 -5.98
CA GLU A 232 -22.04 3.68 -5.26
C GLU A 232 -21.24 3.05 -4.09
N THR A 233 -21.66 1.88 -3.60
CA THR A 233 -21.01 1.19 -2.48
C THR A 233 -19.60 0.68 -2.80
N GLU A 234 -19.24 0.49 -4.08
CA GLU A 234 -17.93 -0.07 -4.45
C GLU A 234 -16.77 0.91 -4.26
N PHE A 235 -17.02 2.22 -4.34
CA PHE A 235 -16.01 3.24 -4.03
C PHE A 235 -15.54 3.16 -2.57
N HIS A 236 -16.40 2.69 -1.65
CA HIS A 236 -16.04 2.49 -0.25
C HIS A 236 -15.10 1.29 -0.02
N HIS A 237 -14.95 0.39 -0.99
CA HIS A 237 -14.08 -0.77 -0.87
C HIS A 237 -12.62 -0.47 -1.25
N LEU A 238 -12.36 0.50 -2.12
CA LEU A 238 -11.00 0.84 -2.57
C LEU A 238 -10.04 1.26 -1.43
N PRO A 239 -10.42 2.13 -0.48
CA PRO A 239 -9.53 2.48 0.63
C PRO A 239 -9.24 1.29 1.55
N ARG A 240 -10.22 0.42 1.77
CA ARG A 240 -10.05 -0.80 2.58
C ARG A 240 -9.11 -1.79 1.88
N LEU A 241 -9.20 -1.91 0.57
CA LEU A 241 -8.33 -2.76 -0.23
C LEU A 241 -6.89 -2.23 -0.23
N ALA A 242 -6.69 -0.92 -0.38
CA ALA A 242 -5.38 -0.30 -0.24
C ALA A 242 -4.76 -0.50 1.16
N TYR A 243 -5.58 -0.39 2.21
CA TYR A 243 -5.17 -0.73 3.58
C TYR A 243 -4.74 -2.20 3.71
N LEU A 244 -5.53 -3.14 3.17
CA LEU A 244 -5.22 -4.56 3.19
C LEU A 244 -3.93 -4.87 2.43
N GLU A 245 -3.76 -4.34 1.22
CA GLU A 245 -2.55 -4.52 0.42
C GLU A 245 -1.31 -4.01 1.17
N SER A 246 -1.38 -2.81 1.74
CA SER A 246 -0.29 -2.25 2.54
C SER A 246 0.10 -3.16 3.70
N ARG A 247 -0.88 -3.70 4.44
CA ARG A 247 -0.61 -4.60 5.57
C ARG A 247 -0.12 -5.98 5.13
N LEU A 248 -0.71 -6.57 4.10
CA LEU A 248 -0.33 -7.90 3.59
C LEU A 248 1.08 -7.92 2.99
N VAL A 249 1.47 -6.83 2.31
CA VAL A 249 2.83 -6.66 1.79
C VAL A 249 3.87 -6.68 2.91
N GLN A 250 3.58 -6.12 4.10
CA GLN A 250 4.52 -6.04 5.21
C GLN A 250 4.81 -7.41 5.85
N ILE A 251 3.84 -8.33 5.90
CA ILE A 251 3.92 -9.58 6.65
C ILE A 251 5.12 -10.45 6.24
N PRO A 252 5.34 -10.74 4.94
CA PRO A 252 6.50 -11.53 4.52
C PRO A 252 7.83 -10.93 4.95
N PHE A 253 8.00 -9.61 4.87
CA PHE A 253 9.25 -8.95 5.28
C PHE A 253 9.52 -9.11 6.78
N LEU A 254 8.49 -8.93 7.62
CA LEU A 254 8.60 -9.09 9.07
C LEU A 254 8.89 -10.54 9.48
N LEU A 255 8.26 -11.50 8.80
CA LEU A 255 8.50 -12.93 9.04
C LEU A 255 9.87 -13.37 8.53
N VAL A 256 10.36 -12.85 7.41
CA VAL A 256 11.72 -13.12 6.92
C VAL A 256 12.76 -12.60 7.91
N ALA A 257 12.63 -11.35 8.39
CA ALA A 257 13.54 -10.83 9.43
C ALA A 257 13.55 -11.70 10.69
N SER A 258 12.39 -12.25 11.07
CA SER A 258 12.28 -13.18 12.20
C SER A 258 12.92 -14.55 11.89
N MET A 259 12.81 -15.04 10.65
CA MET A 259 13.48 -16.26 10.20
C MET A 259 14.99 -16.12 10.20
N ASP A 260 15.53 -14.94 9.87
CA ASP A 260 16.95 -14.65 9.94
C ASP A 260 17.46 -14.70 11.38
N VAL A 261 16.68 -14.18 12.34
CA VAL A 261 16.98 -14.33 13.77
C VAL A 261 16.97 -15.79 14.20
N LEU A 262 15.96 -16.57 13.81
CA LEU A 262 15.89 -18.00 14.12
C LEU A 262 17.06 -18.77 13.49
N ALA A 263 17.47 -18.41 12.27
CA ALA A 263 18.62 -19.02 11.60
C ALA A 263 19.93 -18.71 12.33
N GLY A 264 20.13 -17.46 12.76
CA GLY A 264 21.28 -17.06 13.56
C GLY A 264 21.34 -17.77 14.91
N LEU A 265 20.21 -17.87 15.61
CA LEU A 265 20.09 -18.62 16.85
C LEU A 265 20.37 -20.12 16.65
N SER A 266 19.83 -20.74 15.60
CA SER A 266 20.10 -22.14 15.27
C SER A 266 21.58 -22.39 14.95
N SER A 267 22.24 -21.47 14.24
CA SER A 267 23.68 -21.54 13.98
C SER A 267 24.48 -21.50 15.28
N LEU A 268 24.12 -20.60 16.20
CA LEU A 268 24.76 -20.50 17.50
C LEU A 268 24.52 -21.78 18.34
N CYS A 269 23.31 -22.35 18.31
CA CYS A 269 23.06 -23.65 18.95
C CYS A 269 23.94 -24.76 18.36
N GLN A 270 24.14 -24.77 17.04
CA GLN A 270 24.94 -25.78 16.35
C GLN A 270 26.39 -25.78 16.82
N GLU A 271 26.97 -24.62 17.11
CA GLU A 271 28.32 -24.51 17.66
C GLU A 271 28.43 -25.14 19.05
N PHE A 272 27.40 -24.97 19.89
CA PHE A 272 27.36 -25.56 21.23
C PHE A 272 27.00 -27.05 21.25
N LEU A 273 26.56 -27.64 20.13
CA LEU A 273 26.34 -29.09 20.04
C LEU A 273 27.63 -29.91 20.16
N CYS A 274 28.79 -29.28 19.89
CA CYS A 274 30.10 -29.90 20.04
C CYS A 274 30.77 -29.55 21.39
N SER A 275 30.05 -28.90 22.31
CA SER A 275 30.56 -28.57 23.64
C SER A 275 30.84 -29.83 24.45
N THR A 276 31.82 -29.75 25.35
CA THR A 276 32.11 -30.80 26.35
C THR A 276 31.14 -30.78 27.54
N ASP A 277 30.26 -29.78 27.62
CA ASP A 277 29.22 -29.68 28.64
C ASP A 277 27.91 -30.32 28.14
N ASP A 278 27.58 -31.49 28.68
CA ASP A 278 26.39 -32.28 28.34
C ASP A 278 25.08 -31.48 28.50
N HIS A 279 24.99 -30.61 29.50
CA HIS A 279 23.78 -29.83 29.75
C HIS A 279 23.64 -28.70 28.73
N LEU A 280 24.74 -28.02 28.41
CA LEU A 280 24.76 -27.01 27.34
C LEU A 280 24.42 -27.64 25.99
N GLN A 281 24.93 -28.84 25.72
CA GLN A 281 24.60 -29.60 24.51
C GLN A 281 23.11 -29.94 24.43
N GLU A 282 22.51 -30.45 25.52
CA GLU A 282 21.10 -30.83 25.55
C GLU A 282 20.16 -29.62 25.42
N THR A 283 20.48 -28.51 26.11
CA THR A 283 19.72 -27.26 25.99
C THR A 283 19.81 -26.66 24.59
N ALA A 284 21.00 -26.67 23.97
CA ALA A 284 21.20 -26.24 22.59
C ALA A 284 20.42 -27.13 21.59
N ARG A 285 20.43 -28.45 21.80
CA ARG A 285 19.66 -29.42 20.98
C ARG A 285 18.16 -29.15 21.06
N ALA A 286 17.64 -28.99 22.27
CA ALA A 286 16.23 -28.66 22.50
C ALA A 286 15.84 -27.31 21.88
N ALA A 287 16.70 -26.30 22.01
CA ALA A 287 16.51 -24.99 21.40
C ALA A 287 16.49 -25.05 19.87
N MET A 288 17.43 -25.77 19.26
CA MET A 288 17.51 -25.93 17.81
C MET A 288 16.25 -26.57 17.22
N VAL A 289 15.70 -27.60 17.89
CA VAL A 289 14.42 -28.21 17.46
C VAL A 289 13.28 -27.20 17.48
N GLN A 290 13.17 -26.42 18.56
CA GLN A 290 12.13 -25.39 18.68
C GLN A 290 12.30 -24.26 17.65
N PHE A 291 13.52 -23.78 17.42
CA PHE A 291 13.78 -22.73 16.44
C PHE A 291 13.49 -23.19 15.01
N ASN A 292 13.84 -24.43 14.66
CA ASN A 292 13.51 -25.00 13.36
C ASN A 292 12.00 -25.16 13.17
N GLN A 293 11.28 -25.60 14.20
CA GLN A 293 9.82 -25.66 14.16
C GLN A 293 9.21 -24.27 13.97
N GLN A 294 9.73 -23.27 14.70
CA GLN A 294 9.25 -21.90 14.58
C GLN A 294 9.54 -21.31 13.18
N LYS A 295 10.67 -21.65 12.57
CA LYS A 295 11.00 -21.27 11.20
C LYS A 295 9.96 -21.81 10.22
N SER A 296 9.58 -23.09 10.34
CA SER A 296 8.51 -23.67 9.52
C SER A 296 7.18 -22.95 9.69
N TYR A 297 6.81 -22.54 10.91
CA TYR A 297 5.60 -21.73 11.11
C TYR A 297 5.68 -20.36 10.43
N CYS A 298 6.83 -19.68 10.50
CA CYS A 298 7.02 -18.40 9.81
C CYS A 298 6.85 -18.54 8.30
N GLU A 299 7.38 -19.60 7.70
CA GLU A 299 7.20 -19.90 6.28
C GLU A 299 5.72 -20.10 5.92
N VAL A 300 4.97 -20.85 6.73
CA VAL A 300 3.54 -21.08 6.52
C VAL A 300 2.75 -19.78 6.62
N TYR A 301 3.02 -18.95 7.63
CA TYR A 301 2.33 -17.66 7.80
C TYR A 301 2.65 -16.68 6.67
N SER A 302 3.90 -16.67 6.19
CA SER A 302 4.34 -15.85 5.07
C SER A 302 3.64 -16.25 3.77
N ARG A 303 3.59 -17.56 3.46
CA ARG A 303 2.86 -18.08 2.29
C ARG A 303 1.37 -17.76 2.36
N GLY A 304 0.77 -17.85 3.54
CA GLY A 304 -0.63 -17.47 3.77
C GLY A 304 -0.87 -15.99 3.44
N ALA A 305 -0.02 -15.09 3.94
CA ALA A 305 -0.11 -13.67 3.64
C ALA A 305 0.12 -13.35 2.15
N GLN A 306 1.07 -14.02 1.49
CA GLN A 306 1.32 -13.87 0.05
C GLN A 306 0.12 -14.31 -0.80
N CYS A 307 -0.56 -15.40 -0.41
CA CYS A 307 -1.78 -15.83 -1.08
C CYS A 307 -2.89 -14.78 -0.98
N LEU A 308 -3.12 -14.25 0.24
CA LEU A 308 -4.09 -13.17 0.47
C LEU A 308 -3.71 -11.89 -0.30
N GLN A 309 -2.42 -11.57 -0.37
CA GLN A 309 -1.92 -10.43 -1.16
C GLN A 309 -2.24 -10.59 -2.65
N LEU A 310 -1.93 -11.76 -3.22
CA LEU A 310 -2.23 -12.06 -4.63
C LEU A 310 -3.74 -12.01 -4.90
N GLN A 311 -4.54 -12.50 -3.97
CA GLN A 311 -5.99 -12.42 -4.07
C GLN A 311 -6.48 -10.97 -4.04
N SER A 312 -5.96 -10.16 -3.10
CA SER A 312 -6.27 -8.73 -3.01
C SER A 312 -5.94 -8.00 -4.31
N GLN A 313 -4.74 -8.20 -4.87
CA GLN A 313 -4.31 -7.59 -6.13
C GLN A 313 -5.22 -7.97 -7.31
N LYS A 314 -5.63 -9.23 -7.40
CA LYS A 314 -6.57 -9.69 -8.44
C LYS A 314 -7.93 -9.01 -8.32
N ILE A 315 -8.42 -8.83 -7.10
CA ILE A 315 -9.68 -8.13 -6.84
C ILE A 315 -9.56 -6.65 -7.19
N THR A 316 -8.47 -5.99 -6.82
CA THR A 316 -8.18 -4.60 -7.20
C THR A 316 -8.19 -4.44 -8.71
N GLN A 317 -7.51 -5.34 -9.43
CA GLN A 317 -7.44 -5.32 -10.89
C GLN A 317 -8.80 -5.58 -11.53
N LEU A 318 -9.59 -6.52 -11.00
CA LEU A 318 -10.95 -6.79 -11.48
C LEU A 318 -11.84 -5.56 -11.32
N LEU A 319 -11.83 -4.92 -10.14
CA LEU A 319 -12.59 -3.70 -9.88
C LEU A 319 -12.17 -2.57 -10.82
N ALA A 320 -10.87 -2.32 -10.99
CA ALA A 320 -10.36 -1.30 -11.90
C ALA A 320 -10.78 -1.56 -13.36
N ASN A 321 -10.70 -2.80 -13.83
CA ASN A 321 -11.12 -3.17 -15.17
C ASN A 321 -12.64 -3.00 -15.36
N THR A 322 -13.44 -3.33 -14.35
CA THR A 322 -14.90 -3.19 -14.38
C THR A 322 -15.29 -1.71 -14.45
N LEU A 323 -14.62 -0.85 -13.66
CA LEU A 323 -14.80 0.60 -13.72
C LEU A 323 -14.46 1.15 -15.11
N ASN A 324 -13.30 0.79 -15.65
CA ASN A 324 -12.88 1.21 -17.00
C ASN A 324 -13.87 0.74 -18.08
N PHE A 325 -14.36 -0.50 -18.01
CA PHE A 325 -15.35 -1.02 -18.94
C PHE A 325 -16.67 -0.24 -18.87
N ARG A 326 -17.11 0.16 -17.66
CA ARG A 326 -18.31 0.97 -17.48
C ARG A 326 -18.13 2.37 -18.06
N GLU A 327 -17.00 3.03 -17.82
CA GLU A 327 -16.70 4.33 -18.41
C GLU A 327 -16.74 4.26 -19.95
N GLN A 328 -16.19 3.20 -20.54
CA GLN A 328 -16.28 2.95 -21.99
C GLN A 328 -17.72 2.71 -22.46
N SER A 329 -18.52 1.97 -21.69
CA SER A 329 -19.94 1.71 -22.01
C SER A 329 -20.79 2.99 -21.95
N LEU A 330 -20.59 3.82 -20.92
CA LEU A 330 -21.25 5.12 -20.78
C LEU A 330 -20.85 6.08 -21.89
N ALA A 331 -19.56 6.15 -22.22
CA ALA A 331 -19.08 6.93 -23.37
C ALA A 331 -19.70 6.45 -24.68
N LYS A 332 -19.86 5.13 -24.88
CA LYS A 332 -20.53 4.57 -26.05
C LYS A 332 -22.02 4.94 -26.10
N ALA A 333 -22.74 4.88 -24.97
CA ALA A 333 -24.15 5.26 -24.89
C ALA A 333 -24.36 6.77 -25.13
N GLN A 334 -23.46 7.61 -24.63
CA GLN A 334 -23.47 9.05 -24.94
C GLN A 334 -23.19 9.29 -26.43
N ASN A 335 -22.21 8.60 -27.01
CA ASN A 335 -21.91 8.70 -28.44
C ASN A 335 -23.08 8.25 -29.32
N THR A 336 -23.78 7.16 -28.99
CA THR A 336 -24.97 6.73 -29.75
C THR A 336 -26.11 7.72 -29.63
N THR A 337 -26.32 8.30 -28.44
CA THR A 337 -27.31 9.36 -28.23
C THR A 337 -26.99 10.61 -29.05
N MET A 338 -25.73 11.03 -29.06
CA MET A 338 -25.24 12.14 -29.89
C MET A 338 -25.40 11.83 -31.38
N LEU A 339 -25.10 10.62 -31.84
CA LEU A 339 -25.32 10.20 -33.22
C LEU A 339 -26.80 10.25 -33.59
N ARG A 340 -27.71 9.85 -32.69
CA ARG A 340 -29.15 9.95 -32.92
C ARG A 340 -29.59 11.41 -33.03
N LEU A 341 -29.11 12.28 -32.14
CA LEU A 341 -29.37 13.72 -32.19
C LEU A 341 -28.85 14.35 -33.49
N ASN A 342 -27.64 13.98 -33.93
CA ASN A 342 -27.08 14.42 -35.20
C ASN A 342 -27.92 13.95 -36.40
N LYS A 343 -28.40 12.70 -36.38
CA LYS A 343 -29.29 12.19 -37.44
C LYS A 343 -30.61 12.98 -37.52
N SER A 344 -31.18 13.34 -36.37
CA SER A 344 -32.36 14.21 -36.30
C SER A 344 -32.07 15.63 -36.80
N ALA A 345 -30.92 16.21 -36.45
CA ALA A 345 -30.51 17.54 -36.94
C ALA A 345 -30.32 17.54 -38.47
N VAL A 346 -29.70 16.50 -39.03
CA VAL A 346 -29.56 16.31 -40.49
C VAL A 346 -30.93 16.19 -41.16
N PHE A 347 -31.87 15.46 -40.57
CA PHE A 347 -33.22 15.33 -41.09
C PHE A 347 -33.96 16.68 -41.14
N ILE A 348 -33.93 17.46 -40.06
CA ILE A 348 -34.55 18.80 -40.00
C ILE A 348 -33.91 19.73 -41.05
N THR A 349 -32.58 19.73 -41.15
CA THR A 349 -31.86 20.57 -42.12
C THR A 349 -32.26 20.21 -43.56
N THR A 350 -32.40 18.92 -43.85
CA THR A 350 -32.85 18.43 -45.17
C THR A 350 -34.28 18.87 -45.47
N LEU A 351 -35.18 18.82 -44.49
CA LEU A 351 -36.56 19.30 -44.62
C LEU A 351 -36.59 20.82 -44.90
N THR A 352 -35.81 21.60 -44.16
CA THR A 352 -35.73 23.06 -44.38
C THR A 352 -35.19 23.41 -45.76
N LEU A 353 -34.15 22.71 -46.24
CA LEU A 353 -33.61 22.89 -47.58
C LEU A 353 -34.61 22.54 -48.69
N LEU A 354 -35.50 21.56 -48.44
CA LEU A 354 -36.55 21.17 -49.38
C LEU A 354 -37.67 22.21 -49.45
N TYR A 355 -38.08 22.78 -48.32
CA TYR A 355 -39.21 23.72 -48.24
C TYR A 355 -38.85 25.19 -48.51
N LEU A 356 -37.60 25.59 -48.26
CA LEU A 356 -37.16 26.98 -48.36
C LEU A 356 -37.31 27.57 -49.78
N PRO A 357 -36.88 26.90 -50.87
CA PRO A 357 -36.97 27.47 -52.22
C PRO A 357 -38.42 27.63 -52.72
N PRO A 358 -39.31 26.63 -52.62
CA PRO A 358 -40.72 26.80 -52.97
C PRO A 358 -41.41 27.90 -52.18
N SER A 359 -41.11 28.01 -50.88
CA SER A 359 -41.71 29.05 -50.01
C SER A 359 -41.26 30.46 -50.39
N PHE A 360 -39.99 30.64 -50.77
CA PHE A 360 -39.47 31.91 -51.28
C PHE A 360 -40.17 32.29 -52.60
N VAL A 361 -40.27 31.35 -53.53
CA VAL A 361 -40.95 31.55 -54.82
C VAL A 361 -42.44 31.86 -54.60
N ALA A 362 -43.11 31.16 -53.68
CA ALA A 362 -44.50 31.40 -53.32
C ALA A 362 -44.71 32.79 -52.70
N THR A 363 -43.77 33.28 -51.89
CA THR A 363 -43.85 34.64 -51.32
C THR A 363 -43.62 35.71 -52.39
N PHE A 364 -42.62 35.51 -53.27
CA PHE A 364 -42.29 36.44 -54.34
C PHE A 364 -43.43 36.58 -55.36
N PHE A 365 -44.12 35.48 -55.66
CA PHE A 365 -45.16 35.42 -56.67
C PHE A 365 -46.60 35.43 -56.10
N GLY A 366 -46.77 35.24 -54.80
CA GLY A 366 -48.07 35.05 -54.14
C GLY A 366 -49.00 36.27 -54.20
N MET A 367 -48.46 37.48 -54.41
CA MET A 367 -49.26 38.69 -54.55
C MET A 367 -49.65 39.02 -56.00
N ASN A 368 -49.03 38.36 -57.00
CA ASN A 368 -49.14 38.79 -58.40
C ASN A 368 -49.96 37.82 -59.30
N PHE A 369 -50.36 36.65 -58.79
CA PHE A 369 -51.02 35.61 -59.59
C PHE A 369 -52.46 35.26 -59.16
N PHE A 370 -52.94 35.82 -58.05
CA PHE A 370 -54.32 35.63 -57.58
C PHE A 370 -55.00 36.99 -57.56
N ASP A 371 -55.96 37.17 -58.47
CA ASP A 371 -56.78 38.37 -58.55
C ASP A 371 -58.21 38.02 -58.12
N LEU A 372 -58.82 38.86 -57.28
CA LEU A 372 -60.20 38.70 -56.82
C LEU A 372 -61.10 39.53 -57.74
N ASP A 373 -61.86 38.84 -58.60
CA ASP A 373 -62.78 39.51 -59.52
C ASP A 373 -64.00 40.06 -58.74
N GLU A 374 -64.10 41.38 -58.63
CA GLU A 374 -65.17 42.11 -57.93
C GLU A 374 -66.58 41.84 -58.51
N SER A 375 -66.69 41.24 -59.70
CA SER A 375 -67.97 41.03 -60.38
C SER A 375 -68.57 39.63 -60.22
N ALA A 376 -67.82 38.64 -59.73
CA ALA A 376 -68.27 37.24 -59.74
C ALA A 376 -67.98 36.41 -58.47
N ASP A 377 -67.30 36.98 -57.46
CA ASP A 377 -66.97 36.31 -56.19
C ASP A 377 -66.26 34.94 -56.41
N ARG A 378 -65.37 34.87 -57.41
CA ARG A 378 -64.57 33.69 -57.73
C ARG A 378 -63.11 34.08 -57.85
N ILE A 379 -62.26 33.33 -57.16
CA ILE A 379 -60.80 33.45 -57.27
C ILE A 379 -60.40 32.88 -58.63
N VAL A 380 -59.92 33.74 -59.54
CA VAL A 380 -59.43 33.31 -60.86
C VAL A 380 -57.91 33.25 -60.82
N ALA A 381 -57.35 32.06 -60.99
CA ALA A 381 -55.90 31.87 -61.10
C ALA A 381 -55.43 32.28 -62.51
N THR A 382 -54.40 33.14 -62.59
CA THR A 382 -53.83 33.58 -63.88
C THR A 382 -53.24 32.39 -64.65
N PRO A 383 -53.42 32.29 -65.99
CA PRO A 383 -52.93 31.16 -66.81
C PRO A 383 -51.40 30.96 -66.84
N MET A 384 -50.62 31.87 -66.23
CA MET A 384 -49.15 31.83 -66.13
C MET A 384 -48.62 31.11 -64.88
N ILE A 385 -49.48 30.47 -64.09
CA ILE A 385 -49.12 29.73 -62.86
C ILE A 385 -48.07 28.62 -63.09
N TRP A 386 -47.90 28.15 -64.33
CA TRP A 386 -46.88 27.16 -64.68
C TRP A 386 -45.43 27.68 -64.51
N ILE A 387 -45.21 29.00 -64.62
CA ILE A 387 -43.89 29.63 -64.38
C ILE A 387 -43.48 29.50 -62.91
N TYR A 388 -44.45 29.62 -61.99
CA TYR A 388 -44.23 29.38 -60.57
C TYR A 388 -43.76 27.95 -60.31
N VAL A 389 -44.43 26.95 -60.91
CA VAL A 389 -44.07 25.53 -60.77
C VAL A 389 -42.66 25.26 -61.32
N LEU A 390 -42.34 25.81 -62.50
CA LEU A 390 -41.05 25.64 -63.14
C LEU A 390 -39.91 26.27 -62.32
N CYS A 391 -40.07 27.52 -61.86
CA CYS A 391 -39.07 28.20 -61.04
C CYS A 391 -38.84 27.49 -59.71
N SER A 392 -39.91 27.07 -59.04
CA SER A 392 -39.83 26.31 -57.78
C SER A 392 -39.09 24.98 -57.96
N ALA A 393 -39.38 24.23 -59.02
CA ALA A 393 -38.72 22.97 -59.31
C ALA A 393 -37.22 23.13 -59.60
N VAL A 394 -36.83 24.13 -60.42
CA VAL A 394 -35.43 24.40 -60.76
C VAL A 394 -34.64 24.84 -59.52
N LEU A 395 -35.19 25.74 -58.71
CA LEU A 395 -34.55 26.20 -57.48
C LEU A 395 -34.36 25.07 -56.47
N THR A 396 -35.38 24.22 -56.28
CA THR A 396 -35.31 23.07 -55.36
C THR A 396 -34.25 22.06 -55.79
N LEU A 397 -34.20 21.74 -57.09
CA LEU A 397 -33.17 20.86 -57.67
C LEU A 397 -31.77 21.46 -57.49
N GLY A 398 -31.62 22.76 -57.74
CA GLY A 398 -30.37 23.49 -57.54
C GLY A 398 -29.87 23.44 -56.09
N THR A 399 -30.76 23.70 -55.12
CA THR A 399 -30.41 23.62 -53.69
C THR A 399 -30.05 22.20 -53.24
N PHE A 400 -30.73 21.17 -53.76
CA PHE A 400 -30.46 19.78 -53.41
C PHE A 400 -29.11 19.30 -53.99
N VAL A 401 -28.81 19.66 -55.24
CA VAL A 401 -27.52 19.38 -55.88
C VAL A 401 -26.39 20.09 -55.14
N PHE A 402 -26.56 21.37 -54.79
CA PHE A 402 -25.57 22.11 -54.04
C PHE A 402 -25.28 21.49 -52.67
N TYR A 403 -26.32 21.05 -51.94
CA TYR A 403 -26.17 20.39 -50.65
C TYR A 403 -25.40 19.06 -50.75
N HIS A 404 -25.72 18.22 -51.74
CA HIS A 404 -24.99 16.97 -51.96
C HIS A 404 -23.53 17.19 -52.33
N ILE A 405 -23.22 18.20 -53.15
CA ILE A 405 -21.84 18.59 -53.47
C ILE A 405 -21.07 19.05 -52.21
N LEU A 406 -21.76 19.67 -51.25
CA LEU A 406 -21.15 20.18 -50.01
C LEU A 406 -20.91 19.07 -48.98
N LEU A 407 -21.79 18.06 -48.94
CA LEU A 407 -21.65 16.86 -48.11
C LEU A 407 -20.52 15.94 -48.60
N ASP A 408 -20.45 15.69 -49.91
CA ASP A 408 -19.34 14.97 -50.52
C ASP A 408 -18.14 15.92 -50.73
N ARG A 409 -17.41 16.19 -49.64
CA ARG A 409 -16.16 16.98 -49.70
C ARG A 409 -15.13 16.44 -50.71
N THR A 410 -15.22 15.17 -51.09
CA THR A 410 -14.42 14.52 -52.15
C THR A 410 -14.78 15.04 -53.55
N VAL A 411 -16.05 15.32 -53.82
CA VAL A 411 -16.55 15.84 -55.10
C VAL A 411 -16.22 17.32 -55.24
N PHE A 412 -16.30 18.09 -54.15
CA PHE A 412 -15.84 19.49 -54.16
C PHE A 412 -14.33 19.60 -54.49
N GLY A 413 -13.51 18.69 -53.97
CA GLY A 413 -12.08 18.58 -54.34
C GLY A 413 -11.87 18.30 -55.83
N GLN A 414 -12.68 17.43 -56.44
CA GLN A 414 -12.61 17.13 -57.87
C GLN A 414 -13.13 18.27 -58.76
N PHE A 415 -14.18 19.00 -58.33
CA PHE A 415 -14.68 20.17 -59.06
C PHE A 415 -13.74 21.37 -58.94
N ALA A 416 -13.16 21.62 -57.76
CA ALA A 416 -12.12 22.63 -57.57
C ALA A 416 -10.88 22.32 -58.42
N ALA A 417 -10.45 21.05 -58.46
CA ALA A 417 -9.37 20.61 -59.33
C ALA A 417 -9.71 20.83 -60.82
N LYS A 418 -10.91 20.43 -61.28
CA LYS A 418 -11.34 20.65 -62.67
C LYS A 418 -11.48 22.13 -63.05
N ALA A 419 -11.95 22.98 -62.13
CA ALA A 419 -12.05 24.43 -62.35
C ALA A 419 -10.66 25.08 -62.47
N PHE A 420 -9.69 24.60 -61.69
CA PHE A 420 -8.30 25.06 -61.79
C PHE A 420 -7.67 24.64 -63.12
N THR A 421 -7.93 23.42 -63.60
CA THR A 421 -7.46 22.94 -64.92
C THR A 421 -8.10 23.68 -66.09
N PHE A 422 -9.37 24.08 -65.98
CA PHE A 422 -10.02 24.88 -67.01
C PHE A 422 -9.44 26.31 -67.09
N LYS A 423 -9.08 26.91 -65.95
CA LYS A 423 -8.43 28.22 -65.90
C LYS A 423 -7.02 28.21 -66.51
N THR A 424 -6.26 27.12 -66.36
CA THR A 424 -4.96 26.94 -67.04
C THR A 424 -5.10 26.65 -68.54
N PHE A 425 -6.16 25.96 -68.97
CA PHE A 425 -6.40 25.70 -70.39
C PHE A 425 -6.83 26.98 -71.16
N VAL A 426 -7.63 27.85 -70.54
CA VAL A 426 -8.02 29.14 -71.15
C VAL A 426 -6.83 30.10 -71.27
N LYS A 427 -5.88 30.08 -70.32
CA LYS A 427 -4.67 30.93 -70.37
C LYS A 427 -3.62 30.44 -71.40
N SER A 428 -3.66 29.16 -71.78
CA SER A 428 -2.81 28.60 -72.84
C SER A 428 -3.31 28.97 -74.24
N LYS A 429 -4.63 29.06 -74.43
CA LYS A 429 -5.22 29.33 -75.75
C LYS A 429 -5.11 30.80 -76.20
N THR A 430 -4.84 31.73 -75.29
CA THR A 430 -4.62 33.16 -75.63
C THR A 430 -3.17 33.48 -76.03
N LYS A 431 -2.21 32.57 -75.84
CA LYS A 431 -0.79 32.81 -76.18
C LYS A 431 -0.37 32.24 -77.54
N LYS A 432 -1.27 31.56 -78.27
CA LYS A 432 -0.96 30.89 -79.55
C LYS A 432 -1.54 31.58 -80.80
N THR A 433 -2.09 32.79 -80.66
CA THR A 433 -2.66 33.60 -81.76
C THR A 433 -1.98 34.98 -81.92
N LEU A 434 -0.72 35.12 -81.47
CA LEU A 434 0.05 36.36 -81.63
C LEU A 434 1.54 36.06 -81.86
N CYS A 435 1.86 35.25 -82.88
CA CYS A 435 3.23 35.10 -83.38
C CYS A 435 3.25 34.44 -84.77
N ASP A 436 2.47 34.99 -85.71
CA ASP A 436 2.63 34.71 -87.15
C ASP A 436 2.19 35.98 -87.89
N THR A 437 3.14 36.89 -88.14
CA THR A 437 3.11 37.88 -89.24
C THR A 437 4.43 38.68 -89.27
N GLY A 438 5.30 38.31 -90.23
CA GLY A 438 6.16 39.20 -91.02
C GLY A 438 7.50 39.70 -90.42
N PHE A 439 8.62 39.30 -91.03
CA PHE A 439 9.35 40.17 -91.99
C PHE A 439 10.50 39.45 -92.72
N GLU A 440 10.59 39.70 -94.03
CA GLU A 440 11.63 39.32 -94.99
C GLU A 440 12.89 40.23 -94.93
N ALA A 441 13.99 39.71 -95.52
CA ALA A 441 15.21 40.37 -96.05
C ALA A 441 16.13 41.09 -95.04
N VAL A 442 17.44 40.80 -94.95
CA VAL A 442 18.50 40.65 -95.96
C VAL A 442 19.51 39.60 -95.52
#